data_AF-A0A1B0GKQ7-F1
#
_entry.id   AF-A0A1B0GKQ7-F1
#
_cell.length_a   1.000
_cell.length_b   1.000
_cell.length_c   1.000
_cell.angle_alpha   90.00
_cell.angle_beta   90.00
_cell.angle_gamma   90.00
#
_symmetry.space_group_name_H-M   'P 1'
#
loop_
_entity.id
_entity.type
_entity.pdbx_description
1 polymer ?
#
loop_
_entity_poly.entity_id
_entity_poly.type
_entity_poly.pdbx_seq_one_letter_code
_entity_poly.pdbx_strand_id
1 'polypeptide(L)' 'MPNYKVIYFNVKALAEPLRFLLAYGGIEFEDLRVSREEWPTLKSCRANSLFFWQLTHSPRSEQK' A
#
# COMPACT_ATOMS: atom_id res chain seq x y z
N MET A 1 -7.94 12.38 18.38
CA MET A 1 -8.01 10.95 18.00
C MET A 1 -7.31 10.78 16.66
N PRO A 2 -6.67 9.62 16.38
CA PRO A 2 -6.04 9.37 15.09
C PRO A 2 -7.08 9.33 13.96
N ASN A 3 -6.72 9.89 12.81
CA ASN A 3 -7.54 9.84 11.60
C ASN A 3 -7.03 8.73 10.68
N TYR A 4 -7.88 7.77 10.34
CA TYR A 4 -7.51 6.62 9.52
C TYR A 4 -8.00 6.80 8.09
N LYS A 5 -7.15 6.43 7.12
CA LYS A 5 -7.50 6.40 5.70
C LYS A 5 -7.21 5.01 5.14
N VAL A 6 -8.23 4.35 4.63
CA VAL A 6 -8.13 3.04 3.96
C VAL A 6 -8.07 3.30 2.47
N ILE A 7 -6.87 3.17 1.90
CA ILE A 7 -6.65 3.33 0.45
C ILE A 7 -6.49 1.94 -0.15
N TYR A 8 -7.42 1.54 -1.02
CA TYR A 8 -7.35 0.24 -1.69
C TYR A 8 -8.02 0.26 -3.06
N PHE A 9 -7.81 -0.82 -3.82
CA PHE A 9 -8.49 -1.00 -5.10
C PHE A 9 -10.02 -1.03 -4.95
N ASN A 10 -10.73 -0.73 -6.04
CA ASN A 10 -12.19 -0.90 -6.12
C ASN A 10 -12.61 -2.38 -6.19
N VAL A 11 -12.06 -3.21 -5.32
CA VAL A 11 -12.40 -4.61 -5.08
C VAL A 11 -12.43 -4.85 -3.58
N LYS A 12 -13.17 -5.89 -3.17
CA LYS A 12 -13.36 -6.21 -1.75
C LYS A 12 -12.10 -6.77 -1.09
N ALA A 13 -11.49 -7.80 -1.68
CA ALA A 13 -10.23 -8.46 -1.29
C ALA A 13 -9.72 -8.18 0.14
N LEU A 14 -8.48 -7.70 0.30
CA LEU A 14 -7.86 -7.58 1.63
C LEU A 14 -8.38 -6.38 2.44
N ALA A 15 -9.02 -5.40 1.80
CA ALA A 15 -9.52 -4.22 2.48
C ALA A 15 -10.87 -4.46 3.17
N GLU A 16 -11.69 -5.41 2.70
CA GLU A 16 -13.00 -5.68 3.30
C GLU A 16 -12.92 -6.17 4.76
N PRO A 17 -12.05 -7.13 5.15
CA PRO A 17 -11.88 -7.49 6.56
C PRO A 17 -11.39 -6.32 7.44
N LEU A 18 -10.52 -5.47 6.91
CA LEU A 18 -10.02 -4.29 7.62
C LEU A 18 -11.16 -3.27 7.88
N ARG A 19 -11.98 -3.00 6.87
CA ARG A 19 -13.15 -2.12 6.99
C ARG A 19 -14.14 -2.66 8.03
N PHE A 20 -14.35 -3.97 8.08
CA PHE A 20 -15.21 -4.58 9.11
C PHE A 20 -14.66 -4.40 10.52
N LEU A 21 -13.36 -4.59 10.72
CA LEU A 21 -12.74 -4.39 12.04
C LEU A 21 -12.86 -2.93 12.51
N LEU A 22 -12.61 -1.97 11.61
CA LEU A 22 -12.74 -0.55 11.91
C LEU A 22 -14.18 -0.16 12.25
N ALA A 23 -15.15 -0.64 11.47
CA ALA A 23 -16.56 -0.41 11.71
C ALA A 23 -17.04 -1.08 13.02
N TYR A 24 -16.59 -2.30 13.31
CA TYR A 24 -16.91 -3.01 14.55
C TYR A 24 -16.38 -2.27 15.79
N GLY A 25 -15.19 -1.66 15.68
CA GLY A 25 -14.63 -0.83 16.73
C GLY A 25 -15.24 0.57 16.85
N GLY A 26 -16.20 0.95 15.99
CA GLY A 26 -16.78 2.29 15.95
C GLY A 26 -15.76 3.38 15.57
N ILE A 27 -14.68 3.02 14.88
CA ILE A 27 -13.61 3.94 14.51
C ILE A 27 -13.98 4.60 13.18
N GLU A 28 -14.01 5.92 13.14
CA GLU A 28 -14.20 6.66 11.89
C GLU A 28 -12.96 6.55 11.00
N PHE A 29 -13.18 6.19 9.73
CA PHE A 29 -12.13 6.10 8.72
C PHE A 29 -12.64 6.55 7.35
N GLU A 30 -11.72 7.04 6.52
CA GLU A 30 -11.99 7.44 5.14
C GLU A 30 -11.73 6.26 4.18
N ASP A 31 -12.72 5.83 3.39
CA ASP A 31 -12.59 4.76 2.38
C ASP A 31 -12.26 5.36 1.00
N LEU A 32 -10.98 5.34 0.63
CA LEU A 32 -10.48 5.84 -0.64
C LEU A 32 -10.29 4.68 -1.61
N ARG A 33 -11.10 4.66 -2.67
CA ARG A 33 -11.07 3.63 -3.70
C ARG A 33 -10.30 4.12 -4.90
N VAL A 34 -9.32 3.34 -5.32
CA VAL A 34 -8.38 3.69 -6.38
C VAL A 34 -8.56 2.73 -7.56
N SER A 35 -8.51 3.29 -8.77
CA SER A 35 -8.45 2.53 -10.00
C SER A 35 -7.06 1.91 -10.24
N ARG A 36 -6.93 0.97 -11.18
CA ARG A 36 -5.62 0.33 -11.42
C ARG A 36 -4.66 1.28 -12.14
N GLU A 37 -5.21 2.26 -12.84
CA GLU A 37 -4.55 3.30 -13.61
C GLU A 37 -3.95 4.38 -12.71
N GLU A 38 -4.60 4.68 -11.58
CA GLU A 38 -4.13 5.65 -10.58
C GLU A 38 -3.08 5.06 -9.61
N TRP A 39 -3.06 3.73 -9.47
CA TRP A 39 -2.16 3.03 -8.56
C TRP A 39 -0.65 3.29 -8.78
N PRO A 40 -0.12 3.32 -10.01
CA PRO A 40 1.28 3.63 -10.26
C PRO A 40 1.69 5.01 -9.73
N THR A 41 0.81 6.00 -9.84
CA THR A 41 1.03 7.38 -9.39
C THR A 41 1.03 7.48 -7.86
N LEU A 42 0.14 6.74 -7.19
CA LEU A 42 0.12 6.67 -5.72
C LEU A 42 1.34 5.93 -5.17
N LYS A 43 1.75 4.84 -5.84
CA LYS A 43 2.90 4.03 -5.43
C LYS A 43 4.23 4.76 -5.65
N SER A 44 4.36 5.50 -6.75
CA SER A 44 5.57 6.26 -7.07
C SER A 44 5.84 7.37 -6.05
N CYS A 45 4.80 7.95 -5.47
CA CYS A 45 4.90 9.03 -4.49
C CYS A 45 5.50 8.58 -3.12
N ARG A 46 5.58 7.27 -2.83
CA ARG A 46 6.06 6.77 -1.53
C ARG A 46 7.12 5.67 -1.60
N ALA A 47 7.73 5.48 -2.77
CA ALA A 47 8.87 4.58 -2.89
C ALA A 47 10.15 5.42 -3.02
N ASN A 48 10.98 5.38 -1.97
CA ASN A 48 12.40 5.15 -2.20
C ASN A 48 12.49 3.89 -3.08
N SER A 49 12.48 4.07 -4.40
CA SER A 49 12.60 3.00 -5.40
C SER A 49 13.92 2.24 -5.27
N LEU A 50 14.82 2.72 -4.41
CA LEU A 50 16.07 2.10 -4.03
C LEU A 50 15.88 0.75 -3.32
N PHE A 51 14.83 0.51 -2.53
CA PHE A 51 14.76 -0.73 -1.73
C PHE A 51 14.42 -2.00 -2.53
N PHE A 52 13.65 -1.88 -3.62
CA PHE A 52 13.31 -3.03 -4.47
C PHE A 52 14.34 -3.27 -5.59
N TRP A 53 15.04 -2.22 -6.03
CA TRP A 53 16.10 -2.32 -7.04
C TRP A 53 17.44 -2.82 -6.44
N GLN A 54 17.73 -2.47 -5.18
CA GLN A 54 18.97 -2.86 -4.47
C GLN A 54 18.99 -4.36 -4.05
N LEU A 55 17.83 -5.02 -3.97
CA LEU A 55 17.74 -6.46 -3.70
C LEU A 55 17.81 -7.34 -4.97
N THR A 56 17.57 -6.77 -6.15
CA THR A 56 17.69 -7.49 -7.43
C THR A 56 18.97 -7.15 -8.20
N HIS A 57 19.66 -6.07 -7.84
CA HIS A 57 20.97 -5.67 -8.38
C HIS A 57 22.05 -5.57 -7.28
N SER A 58 22.11 -6.53 -6.36
CA SER A 58 23.33 -6.74 -5.59
C SER A 58 24.35 -7.43 -6.49
N PRO A 59 25.49 -6.80 -6.85
CA PRO A 59 26.52 -7.47 -7.63
C PRO A 59 27.21 -8.49 -6.74
N ARG A 60 26.74 -9.74 -6.78
CA ARG A 60 27.45 -10.90 -6.25
C ARG A 60 28.55 -11.33 -7.24
N SER A 61 29.48 -10.43 -7.54
CA SER A 61 30.60 -10.75 -8.43
C SER A 61 31.84 -9.92 -8.07
N GLU A 62 32.37 -10.12 -6.87
CA GLU A 62 33.77 -9.82 -6.55
C GLU A 62 34.18 -10.64 -5.31
N GLN A 63 34.22 -11.95 -5.53
CA GLN A 63 34.93 -12.91 -4.69
C GLN A 63 35.68 -13.82 -5.67
N LYS A 64 36.77 -13.30 -6.25
CA LYS A 64 37.81 -14.09 -6.88
C LYS A 64 39.14 -13.37 -6.75
#